data_AF-A0AA41VGA2-F1
#
_entry.id   AF-A0AA41VGA2-F1
#
_cell.length_a   1.000
_cell.length_b   1.000
_cell.length_c   1.000
_cell.angle_alpha   90.00
_cell.angle_beta   90.00
_cell.angle_gamma   90.00
#
_symmetry.space_group_name_H-M   'P 1'
#
loop_
_entity.id
_entity.type
_entity.pdbx_description
1 polymer ?
#
loop_
_entity_poly.entity_id
_entity_poly.type
_entity_poly.pdbx_seq_one_letter_code
_entity_poly.pdbx_strand_id
1 'polypeptide(L)'
;MGTHDEETRRFFSNSSVQVLLCPRSAGKRDSWAKQRETETIYTHHQKTVIVDDDAGNGRRKIIAFLGGLDLCDGRYDTPNHPLFKTLQTLHKDDYHNPNFTGPTDGCPRQPWHDMHCRIDGPAAHDVLTNFEQRWLKAFEHLRIKKLIKSSDDVLLKIDRLPDIVGMHEASCVSEDDPETWHVQVSSLLTN
;
A
#
# COMPACT_ATOMS: atom_id res chain seq x y z
N MET A 1 -2.95 13.68 12.88
CA MET A 1 -2.14 12.74 12.10
C MET A 1 -1.90 13.41 10.75
N GLY A 2 -0.67 13.81 10.45
CA GLY A 2 -0.32 14.39 9.16
C GLY A 2 -0.08 13.25 8.17
N THR A 3 -1.12 12.79 7.48
CA THR A 3 -1.01 11.63 6.56
C THR A 3 -0.44 11.99 5.19
N HIS A 4 -0.34 13.28 4.88
CA HIS A 4 0.18 13.81 3.61
C HIS A 4 -0.57 13.31 2.34
N ASP A 5 -1.80 12.79 2.49
CA ASP A 5 -2.58 12.21 1.39
C ASP A 5 -2.87 13.23 0.26
N GLU A 6 -3.35 14.42 0.63
CA GLU A 6 -3.67 15.48 -0.34
C GLU A 6 -2.44 16.09 -0.97
N GLU A 7 -1.34 16.19 -0.22
CA GLU A 7 -0.05 16.67 -0.72
C GLU A 7 0.53 15.69 -1.74
N THR A 8 0.48 14.39 -1.44
CA THR A 8 0.89 13.31 -2.36
C THR A 8 0.06 13.34 -3.65
N ARG A 9 -1.27 13.49 -3.56
CA ARG A 9 -2.11 13.63 -4.76
C ARG A 9 -1.72 14.85 -5.60
N ARG A 10 -1.44 15.98 -4.96
CA ARG A 10 -1.02 17.22 -5.65
C ARG A 10 0.34 17.04 -6.31
N PHE A 11 1.29 16.40 -5.64
CA PHE A 11 2.63 16.12 -6.15
C PHE A 11 2.58 15.40 -7.51
N PHE A 12 1.72 14.38 -7.63
CA PHE A 12 1.58 13.59 -8.86
C PHE A 12 0.59 14.15 -9.90
N SER A 13 -0.09 15.27 -9.63
CA SER A 13 -1.21 15.78 -10.45
C SER A 13 -0.87 16.07 -11.91
N ASN A 14 0.39 16.33 -12.24
CA ASN A 14 0.88 16.60 -13.60
C ASN A 14 1.82 15.50 -14.12
N SER A 15 1.75 14.30 -13.54
CA SER A 15 2.54 13.13 -13.95
C SER A 15 1.67 12.06 -14.60
N SER A 16 2.29 10.98 -15.07
CA SER A 16 1.57 9.77 -15.51
C SER A 16 1.06 8.90 -14.36
N VAL A 17 1.41 9.23 -13.11
CA VAL A 17 1.00 8.45 -11.93
C VAL A 17 -0.47 8.75 -11.59
N GLN A 18 -1.29 7.70 -11.56
CA GLN A 18 -2.69 7.81 -11.17
C GLN A 18 -2.83 7.72 -9.66
N VAL A 19 -3.24 8.81 -9.02
CA VAL A 19 -3.46 8.85 -7.56
C VAL A 19 -4.95 8.98 -7.23
N LEU A 20 -5.46 8.04 -6.44
CA LEU A 20 -6.85 7.96 -6.03
C LEU A 20 -6.96 8.07 -4.50
N LEU A 21 -7.55 9.17 -4.01
CA LEU A 21 -7.93 9.29 -2.60
C LEU A 21 -9.15 8.41 -2.32
N CYS A 22 -9.01 7.49 -1.38
CA CYS A 22 -9.99 6.47 -1.06
C CYS A 22 -10.59 6.70 0.33
N PRO A 23 -11.70 7.45 0.45
CA PRO A 23 -12.38 7.62 1.74
C PRO A 23 -13.04 6.32 2.21
N ARG A 24 -13.08 6.06 3.52
CA ARG A 24 -13.88 4.96 4.08
C ARG A 24 -15.36 5.31 3.98
N SER A 25 -16.14 4.42 3.38
CA SER A 25 -17.59 4.58 3.25
C SER A 25 -18.29 3.64 4.24
N ALA A 26 -19.33 4.12 4.92
CA ALA A 26 -20.22 3.25 5.69
C ALA A 26 -21.15 2.44 4.76
N GLY A 27 -21.84 1.45 5.33
CA GLY A 27 -22.80 0.64 4.60
C GLY A 27 -23.98 1.47 4.10
N LYS A 28 -24.58 1.07 2.96
CA LYS A 28 -25.72 1.78 2.35
C LYS A 28 -26.97 1.89 3.24
N ARG A 29 -27.05 1.07 4.30
CA ARG A 29 -28.15 1.05 5.28
C ARG A 29 -27.80 1.70 6.62
N ASP A 30 -26.60 2.25 6.75
CA ASP A 30 -26.19 2.91 7.99
C ASP A 30 -26.84 4.29 8.12
N SER A 31 -27.10 4.68 9.37
CA SER A 31 -27.64 6.00 9.68
C SER A 31 -26.67 7.11 9.25
N TRP A 32 -27.20 8.30 8.98
CA TRP A 32 -26.38 9.45 8.57
C TRP A 32 -25.28 9.81 9.58
N ALA A 33 -25.57 9.68 10.87
CA ALA A 33 -24.57 9.88 11.94
C ALA A 33 -23.42 8.86 11.83
N LYS A 34 -23.76 7.59 11.58
CA LYS A 34 -22.80 6.50 11.42
C LYS A 34 -21.99 6.61 10.12
N GLN A 35 -22.59 7.15 9.06
CA GLN A 35 -21.88 7.50 7.82
C GLN A 35 -20.80 8.55 8.07
N ARG A 36 -21.15 9.65 8.75
CA ARG A 36 -20.21 10.71 9.13
C ARG A 36 -19.09 10.21 10.04
N GLU A 37 -19.44 9.41 11.04
CA GLU A 37 -18.46 8.78 11.92
C GLU A 37 -17.49 7.92 11.12
N THR A 38 -18.01 7.02 10.27
CA THR A 38 -17.19 6.12 9.46
C THR A 38 -16.20 6.86 8.55
N GLU A 39 -16.67 7.92 7.89
CA GLU A 39 -15.84 8.75 7.01
C GLU A 39 -14.76 9.53 7.76
N THR A 40 -14.95 9.79 9.06
CA THR A 40 -14.07 10.65 9.85
C THR A 40 -13.04 9.88 10.67
N ILE A 41 -13.41 8.73 11.25
CA ILE A 41 -12.55 8.04 12.25
C ILE A 41 -11.99 6.70 11.78
N TYR A 42 -12.55 6.09 10.73
CA TYR A 42 -12.02 4.84 10.18
C TYR A 42 -11.12 5.12 8.99
N THR A 43 -10.06 4.32 8.87
CA THR A 43 -9.05 4.46 7.82
C THR A 43 -8.93 3.19 6.99
N HIS A 44 -8.39 3.32 5.78
CA HIS A 44 -7.84 2.17 5.07
C HIS A 44 -6.40 1.96 5.54
N HIS A 45 -6.18 0.95 6.38
CA HIS A 45 -4.89 0.73 7.04
C HIS A 45 -3.99 -0.33 6.35
N GLN A 46 -4.38 -0.78 5.15
CA GLN A 46 -3.57 -1.72 4.36
C GLN A 46 -2.37 -0.99 3.75
N LYS A 47 -1.16 -1.53 3.95
CA LYS A 47 0.06 -1.10 3.25
C LYS A 47 0.47 -2.20 2.28
N THR A 48 0.42 -1.91 0.99
CA THR A 48 0.75 -2.88 -0.05
C THR A 48 1.49 -2.22 -1.21
N VAL A 49 2.52 -2.87 -1.72
CA VAL A 49 3.16 -2.53 -3.00
C VAL A 49 3.10 -3.77 -3.89
N ILE A 50 2.59 -3.63 -5.11
CA ILE A 50 2.47 -4.74 -6.07
C ILE A 50 3.20 -4.30 -7.33
N VAL A 51 4.13 -5.13 -7.81
CA VAL A 51 4.95 -4.85 -8.99
C VAL A 51 5.13 -6.11 -9.80
N ASP A 52 5.45 -5.95 -11.07
CA ASP A 52 5.95 -7.04 -11.89
C ASP A 52 7.48 -7.13 -11.81
N ASP A 53 8.01 -8.34 -11.66
CA ASP A 53 9.43 -8.67 -11.53
C ASP A 53 9.84 -9.60 -12.67
N ASP A 54 11.14 -9.73 -12.92
CA ASP A 54 11.65 -10.66 -13.93
C ASP A 54 11.31 -12.12 -13.55
N ALA A 55 10.73 -12.85 -14.49
CA ALA A 55 10.46 -14.29 -14.36
C ALA A 55 11.39 -15.14 -15.23
N GLY A 56 12.34 -14.51 -15.93
CA GLY A 56 13.20 -15.15 -16.91
C GLY A 56 12.50 -15.36 -18.26
N ASN A 57 13.29 -15.68 -19.29
CA ASN A 57 12.81 -15.98 -20.65
C ASN A 57 11.92 -14.88 -21.26
N GLY A 58 12.15 -13.62 -20.91
CA GLY A 58 11.35 -12.48 -21.39
C GLY A 58 9.95 -12.39 -20.77
N ARG A 59 9.66 -13.19 -19.74
CA ARG A 59 8.40 -13.14 -19.00
C ARG A 59 8.56 -12.36 -17.70
N ARG A 60 7.44 -11.90 -17.15
CA ARG A 60 7.37 -11.18 -15.87
C ARG A 60 6.42 -11.88 -14.92
N LYS A 61 6.66 -11.80 -13.62
CA LYS A 61 5.79 -12.36 -12.57
C LYS A 61 5.31 -11.26 -11.64
N ILE A 62 4.17 -11.46 -10.99
CA ILE A 62 3.71 -10.53 -9.96
C ILE A 62 4.40 -10.86 -8.64
N ILE A 63 4.94 -9.84 -7.98
CA ILE A 63 5.37 -9.91 -6.59
C ILE A 63 4.62 -8.83 -5.79
N ALA A 64 4.42 -9.09 -4.51
CA ALA A 64 3.72 -8.18 -3.62
C ALA A 64 4.51 -7.97 -2.32
N PHE A 65 4.38 -6.80 -1.74
CA PHE A 65 4.90 -6.46 -0.42
C PHE A 65 3.74 -6.02 0.45
N LEU A 66 3.68 -6.51 1.69
CA LEU A 66 2.69 -6.07 2.68
C LEU A 66 3.27 -6.14 4.10
N GLY A 67 2.70 -5.37 5.02
CA GLY A 67 3.14 -5.33 6.42
C GLY A 67 2.69 -4.08 7.15
N GLY A 68 3.46 -3.67 8.16
CA GLY A 68 3.20 -2.46 8.96
C GLY A 68 3.82 -1.17 8.41
N LEU A 69 4.83 -1.28 7.56
CA LEU A 69 5.52 -0.12 6.98
C LEU A 69 4.72 0.57 5.87
N ASP A 70 4.34 1.82 6.11
CA ASP A 70 3.92 2.77 5.06
C ASP A 70 5.15 3.40 4.37
N LEU A 71 5.01 3.80 3.10
CA LEU A 71 6.00 4.62 2.39
C LEU A 71 5.83 6.11 2.73
N CYS A 72 6.19 6.49 3.95
CA CYS A 72 6.13 7.88 4.42
C CYS A 72 7.16 8.16 5.53
N ASP A 73 7.14 9.40 6.02
CA ASP A 73 8.11 9.97 6.95
C ASP A 73 8.26 9.16 8.25
N GLY A 74 9.48 9.03 8.76
CA GLY A 74 9.77 8.45 10.06
C GLY A 74 9.80 6.93 10.12
N ARG A 75 9.45 6.23 9.03
CA ARG A 75 9.38 4.75 8.98
C ARG A 75 10.73 4.11 8.69
N TYR A 76 11.66 4.84 8.07
CA TYR A 76 13.00 4.32 7.83
C TYR A 76 13.75 4.17 9.14
N ASP A 77 14.28 2.98 9.40
CA ASP A 77 15.14 2.71 10.56
C ASP A 77 15.99 1.45 10.33
N THR A 78 16.87 1.14 11.29
CA THR A 78 17.66 -0.09 11.35
C THR A 78 17.47 -0.75 12.72
N PRO A 79 17.79 -2.04 12.90
CA PRO A 79 17.67 -2.70 14.21
C PRO A 79 18.46 -2.04 15.35
N ASN A 80 19.43 -1.17 15.04
CA ASN A 80 20.17 -0.40 16.03
C ASN A 80 19.33 0.71 16.69
N HIS A 81 18.21 1.11 16.08
CA HIS A 81 17.25 2.11 16.59
C HIS A 81 17.90 3.35 17.23
N PRO A 82 18.81 4.07 16.53
CA PRO A 82 19.57 5.16 17.12
C PRO A 82 18.68 6.37 17.45
N LEU A 83 18.70 6.80 18.72
CA LEU A 83 17.92 7.95 19.19
C LEU A 83 18.46 9.31 18.72
N PHE A 84 19.79 9.47 18.75
CA PHE A 84 20.46 10.77 18.49
C PHE A 84 21.51 10.71 17.37
N LYS A 85 22.13 9.54 17.15
CA LYS A 85 23.35 9.40 16.34
C LYS A 85 23.14 9.72 14.85
N THR A 86 21.91 9.63 14.38
CA THR A 86 21.52 9.74 12.97
C THR A 86 20.76 11.02 12.64
N LEU A 87 20.56 11.90 13.63
CA LEU A 87 19.79 13.14 13.48
C LEU A 87 20.42 14.15 12.51
N GLN A 88 21.73 14.05 12.26
CA GLN A 88 22.45 14.91 11.33
C GLN A 88 22.85 14.18 10.03
N THR A 89 22.42 12.93 9.88
CA THR A 89 22.72 12.10 8.71
C THR A 89 21.42 11.53 8.14
N LEU A 90 21.15 10.25 8.40
CA LEU A 90 20.06 9.50 7.82
C LEU A 90 18.67 10.08 8.12
N HIS A 91 18.45 10.59 9.34
CA HIS A 91 17.16 11.11 9.77
C HIS A 91 17.14 12.64 9.86
N LYS A 92 18.07 13.34 9.19
CA LYS A 92 18.12 14.80 9.21
C LYS A 92 16.87 15.43 8.60
N ASP A 93 16.47 14.91 7.43
CA ASP A 93 15.29 15.37 6.69
C ASP A 93 14.08 14.43 6.93
N ASP A 94 14.20 13.53 7.90
CA ASP A 94 13.20 12.51 8.27
C ASP A 94 13.10 12.34 9.80
N TYR A 95 13.24 13.45 10.54
CA TYR A 95 13.05 13.45 11.99
C TYR A 95 11.57 13.22 12.30
N HIS A 96 11.28 12.16 13.05
CA HIS A 96 9.92 11.85 13.48
C HIS A 96 9.89 11.60 14.99
N ASN A 97 9.13 12.42 15.72
CA ASN A 97 8.72 12.14 17.09
C ASN A 97 7.46 12.94 17.45
N PRO A 98 6.26 12.34 17.38
CA PRO A 98 5.00 13.03 17.63
C PRO A 98 4.72 13.26 19.12
N ASN A 99 5.57 12.76 20.02
CA ASN A 99 5.37 12.84 21.47
C ASN A 99 5.89 14.14 22.09
N PHE A 100 6.71 14.91 21.37
CA PHE A 100 7.19 16.21 21.81
C PHE A 100 6.43 17.34 21.09
N THR A 101 6.10 18.38 21.85
CA THR A 101 5.51 19.62 21.34
C THR A 101 6.52 20.77 21.44
N GLY A 102 6.57 21.63 20.43
CA GLY A 102 7.51 22.76 20.39
C GLY A 102 8.84 22.44 19.67
N PRO A 103 9.92 23.21 19.93
CA PRO A 103 11.22 22.99 19.30
C PRO A 103 11.77 21.61 19.64
N THR A 104 12.19 20.86 18.61
CA THR A 104 12.69 19.49 18.74
C THR A 104 14.22 19.41 18.67
N ASP A 105 14.91 20.55 18.69
CA ASP A 105 16.38 20.60 18.66
C ASP A 105 16.97 19.88 19.88
N GLY A 106 17.80 18.87 19.61
CA GLY A 106 18.39 18.04 20.66
C GLY A 106 17.45 16.99 21.27
N CYS A 107 16.18 16.91 20.85
CA CYS A 107 15.29 15.83 21.25
C CYS A 107 15.63 14.52 20.52
N PRO A 108 15.38 13.35 21.13
CA PRO A 108 15.55 12.08 20.43
C PRO A 108 14.46 11.93 19.36
N ARG A 109 14.79 11.34 18.20
CA ARG A 109 13.75 10.81 17.33
C ARG A 109 13.03 9.65 18.02
N GLN A 110 11.83 9.31 17.55
CA GLN A 110 11.17 8.05 17.86
C GLN A 110 11.66 6.98 16.86
N PRO A 111 12.44 5.97 17.29
CA PRO A 111 12.80 4.86 16.43
C PRO A 111 11.56 4.09 15.97
N TRP A 112 11.64 3.45 14.82
CA TRP A 112 10.54 2.70 14.24
C TRP A 112 10.91 1.22 14.14
N HIS A 113 10.27 0.40 14.99
CA HIS A 113 10.40 -1.05 14.95
C HIS A 113 9.14 -1.64 14.33
N ASP A 114 9.29 -2.36 13.21
CA ASP A 114 8.16 -2.86 12.42
C ASP A 114 8.59 -4.06 11.57
N MET A 115 7.62 -4.73 10.94
CA MET A 115 7.82 -5.87 10.06
C MET A 115 7.09 -5.68 8.73
N HIS A 116 7.69 -6.23 7.68
CA HIS A 116 7.14 -6.25 6.33
C HIS A 116 7.60 -7.52 5.63
N CYS A 117 6.82 -8.05 4.70
CA CYS A 117 7.19 -9.22 3.93
C CYS A 117 7.10 -8.96 2.42
N ARG A 118 7.85 -9.75 1.66
CA ARG A 118 7.69 -9.94 0.22
C ARG A 118 6.97 -11.28 0.01
N ILE A 119 5.95 -11.27 -0.83
CA ILE A 119 5.27 -12.45 -1.34
C ILE A 119 5.69 -12.63 -2.80
N ASP A 120 6.15 -13.84 -3.11
CA ASP A 120 6.47 -14.31 -4.46
C ASP A 120 5.67 -15.61 -4.70
N GLY A 121 5.24 -15.84 -5.94
CA GLY A 121 4.35 -16.95 -6.30
C GLY A 121 2.85 -16.60 -6.25
N PRO A 122 1.95 -17.62 -6.25
CA PRO A 122 0.52 -17.44 -6.47
C PRO A 122 -0.16 -16.44 -5.53
N ALA A 123 0.25 -16.43 -4.26
CA ALA A 123 -0.33 -15.56 -3.24
C ALA A 123 -0.13 -14.05 -3.54
N ALA A 124 0.83 -13.68 -4.40
CA ALA A 124 0.99 -12.29 -4.83
C ALA A 124 -0.21 -11.83 -5.69
N HIS A 125 -0.84 -12.73 -6.46
CA HIS A 125 -2.04 -12.45 -7.24
C HIS A 125 -3.28 -12.23 -6.36
N ASP A 126 -3.32 -12.83 -5.15
CA ASP A 126 -4.40 -12.55 -4.19
C ASP A 126 -4.32 -11.12 -3.65
N VAL A 127 -3.10 -10.64 -3.37
CA VAL A 127 -2.85 -9.24 -2.96
C VAL A 127 -3.24 -8.28 -4.10
N LEU A 128 -2.89 -8.63 -5.34
CA LEU A 128 -3.31 -7.89 -6.52
C LEU A 128 -4.83 -7.84 -6.64
N THR A 129 -5.50 -8.99 -6.54
CA THR A 129 -6.97 -9.06 -6.59
C THR A 129 -7.62 -8.16 -5.52
N ASN A 130 -7.09 -8.14 -4.28
CA ASN A 130 -7.56 -7.20 -3.25
C ASN A 130 -7.39 -5.73 -3.67
N PHE A 131 -6.25 -5.37 -4.29
CA PHE A 131 -6.05 -4.02 -4.83
C PHE A 131 -7.04 -3.69 -5.93
N GLU A 132 -7.21 -4.57 -6.92
CA GLU A 132 -8.10 -4.34 -8.07
C GLU A 132 -9.56 -4.15 -7.63
N GLN A 133 -10.05 -5.00 -6.73
CA GLN A 133 -11.40 -4.87 -6.15
C GLN A 133 -11.60 -3.51 -5.47
N ARG A 134 -10.62 -3.07 -4.66
CA ARG A 134 -10.67 -1.78 -3.97
C ARG A 134 -10.57 -0.60 -4.93
N TRP A 135 -9.69 -0.68 -5.92
CA TRP A 135 -9.50 0.33 -6.95
C TRP A 135 -10.80 0.57 -7.72
N LEU A 136 -11.42 -0.51 -8.22
CA LEU A 136 -12.69 -0.45 -8.93
C LEU A 136 -13.79 0.16 -8.05
N LYS A 137 -13.85 -0.22 -6.78
CA LYS A 137 -14.86 0.33 -5.85
C LYS A 137 -14.66 1.81 -5.57
N ALA A 138 -13.43 2.24 -5.34
CA ALA A 138 -13.11 3.65 -5.10
C ALA A 138 -13.35 4.49 -6.37
N PHE A 139 -12.99 3.95 -7.54
CA PHE A 139 -13.22 4.61 -8.82
C PHE A 139 -14.71 4.75 -9.15
N GLU A 140 -15.53 3.72 -8.88
CA GLU A 140 -16.99 3.78 -9.04
C GLU A 140 -17.59 4.94 -8.23
N HIS A 141 -17.19 5.10 -6.96
CA HIS A 141 -17.64 6.21 -6.13
C HIS A 141 -17.25 7.58 -6.71
N LEU A 142 -16.05 7.71 -7.29
CA LEU A 142 -15.65 8.95 -7.98
C LEU A 142 -16.45 9.20 -9.25
N ARG A 143 -16.69 8.17 -10.07
CA ARG A 143 -17.50 8.30 -11.30
C ARG A 143 -18.90 8.82 -11.00
N ILE A 144 -19.55 8.28 -9.97
CA ILE A 144 -20.89 8.71 -9.55
C ILE A 144 -20.88 10.19 -9.11
N LYS A 145 -19.84 10.62 -8.39
CA LYS A 145 -19.70 12.02 -7.93
C LYS A 145 -19.31 13.00 -9.04
N LYS A 146 -18.63 12.57 -10.10
CA LYS A 146 -18.01 13.46 -11.11
C LYS A 146 -18.47 13.26 -12.57
N LEU A 147 -19.45 12.38 -12.85
CA LEU A 147 -19.98 12.14 -14.21
C LEU A 147 -18.88 11.82 -15.26
N ILE A 148 -17.80 11.16 -14.85
CA ILE A 148 -16.66 10.84 -15.71
C ILE A 148 -17.03 9.67 -16.64
N LYS A 149 -16.82 9.84 -17.96
CA LYS A 149 -17.02 8.81 -18.99
C LYS A 149 -16.15 7.58 -18.70
N SER A 150 -16.71 6.41 -18.96
CA SER A 150 -16.03 5.12 -18.85
C SER A 150 -14.68 5.15 -19.57
N SER A 151 -13.59 4.98 -18.83
CA SER A 151 -12.29 4.69 -19.42
C SER A 151 -11.97 3.24 -19.10
N ASP A 152 -11.79 2.44 -20.16
CA ASP A 152 -11.29 1.05 -20.07
C ASP A 152 -9.82 1.01 -19.63
N ASP A 153 -9.13 2.15 -19.51
CA ASP A 153 -7.69 2.30 -19.23
C ASP A 153 -7.37 2.64 -17.75
N VAL A 154 -8.34 2.51 -16.86
CA VAL A 154 -8.18 2.92 -15.44
C VAL A 154 -7.38 1.88 -14.65
N LEU A 155 -7.31 0.65 -15.14
CA LEU A 155 -6.54 -0.44 -14.55
C LEU A 155 -6.10 -1.39 -15.66
N LEU A 156 -4.82 -1.74 -15.66
CA LEU A 156 -4.28 -2.73 -16.60
C LEU A 156 -4.91 -4.09 -16.33
N LYS A 157 -5.40 -4.76 -17.38
CA LYS A 157 -5.94 -6.11 -17.29
C LYS A 157 -4.80 -7.10 -17.50
N ILE A 158 -4.17 -7.54 -16.41
CA ILE A 158 -2.98 -8.40 -16.44
C ILE A 158 -3.20 -9.68 -17.24
N ASP A 159 -4.40 -10.26 -17.22
CA ASP A 159 -4.74 -11.47 -17.98
C ASP A 159 -4.67 -11.28 -19.50
N ARG A 160 -4.61 -10.02 -19.97
CA ARG A 160 -4.44 -9.67 -21.39
C ARG A 160 -2.99 -9.45 -21.79
N LEU A 161 -2.05 -9.50 -20.84
CA LEU A 161 -0.63 -9.30 -21.06
C LEU A 161 0.05 -10.68 -21.14
N PRO A 162 0.37 -11.19 -22.35
CA PRO A 162 0.87 -12.54 -22.53
C PRO A 162 2.23 -12.79 -21.86
N ASP A 163 3.00 -11.71 -21.65
CA ASP A 163 4.33 -11.79 -21.06
C ASP A 163 4.29 -11.92 -19.53
N ILE A 164 3.12 -11.72 -18.89
CA ILE A 164 2.95 -11.93 -17.45
C ILE A 164 2.62 -13.40 -17.16
N VAL A 165 3.33 -13.97 -16.20
CA VAL A 165 3.07 -15.31 -15.65
C VAL A 165 1.74 -15.28 -14.91
N GLY A 166 0.81 -16.12 -15.34
CA GLY A 166 -0.49 -16.26 -14.69
C GLY A 166 -0.39 -16.95 -13.33
N MET A 167 -1.41 -16.79 -12.49
CA MET A 167 -1.45 -17.36 -11.14
C MET A 167 -1.20 -18.88 -11.10
N HIS A 168 -1.71 -19.63 -12.08
CA HIS A 168 -1.53 -21.08 -12.17
C HIS A 168 -0.14 -21.51 -12.66
N GLU A 169 0.58 -20.59 -13.31
CA GLU A 169 1.95 -20.81 -13.81
C GLU A 169 2.99 -20.29 -12.83
N ALA A 170 2.59 -19.47 -11.84
CA ALA A 170 3.46 -18.97 -10.80
C ALA A 170 3.86 -20.13 -9.87
N SER A 171 5.05 -20.70 -10.07
CA SER A 171 5.61 -21.68 -9.15
C SER A 171 6.26 -20.98 -7.96
N CYS A 172 6.21 -21.59 -6.78
CA CYS A 172 7.06 -21.18 -5.67
C CYS A 172 8.53 -21.42 -6.01
N VAL A 173 9.42 -20.66 -5.38
CA VAL A 173 10.86 -20.96 -5.38
C VAL A 173 11.04 -22.34 -4.76
N SER A 174 11.91 -23.16 -5.36
CA SER A 174 12.40 -24.48 -4.93
C SER A 174 11.76 -25.06 -3.65
N GLU A 175 10.99 -26.15 -3.77
CA GLU A 175 10.40 -26.86 -2.62
C GLU A 175 11.46 -27.30 -1.57
N ASP A 176 12.72 -27.41 -1.99
CA ASP A 176 13.84 -27.81 -1.12
C ASP A 176 14.51 -26.64 -0.37
N ASP A 177 14.06 -25.39 -0.52
CA ASP A 177 14.64 -24.25 0.21
C ASP A 177 14.04 -24.14 1.63
N PRO A 178 14.82 -24.41 2.70
CA PRO A 178 14.34 -24.43 4.08
C PRO A 178 13.90 -23.06 4.60
N GLU A 179 14.26 -21.97 3.91
CA GLU A 179 13.85 -20.60 4.26
C GLU A 179 12.54 -20.19 3.56
N THR A 180 11.91 -21.09 2.78
CA THR A 180 10.66 -20.82 2.08
C THR A 180 9.44 -21.04 2.98
N TRP A 181 8.49 -20.11 2.91
CA TRP A 181 7.24 -20.16 3.67
C TRP A 181 6.07 -20.30 2.72
N HIS A 182 5.16 -21.25 3.01
CA HIS A 182 3.88 -21.31 2.31
C HIS A 182 2.95 -20.21 2.86
N VAL A 183 2.52 -19.32 1.98
CA VAL A 183 1.66 -18.18 2.34
C VAL A 183 0.30 -18.33 1.67
N GLN A 184 -0.76 -18.10 2.44
CA GLN A 184 -2.12 -18.00 1.95
C GLN A 184 -2.70 -16.64 2.35
N VAL A 185 -3.17 -15.87 1.38
CA VAL A 185 -3.83 -14.58 1.62
C VAL A 185 -5.34 -14.81 1.57
N SER A 186 -6.00 -14.72 2.73
CA SER A 186 -7.44 -14.86 2.83
C SER A 186 -8.10 -13.48 2.83
N SER A 187 -8.96 -13.21 1.84
CA SER A 187 -9.84 -12.05 1.87
C SER A 187 -11.06 -12.37 2.73
N LEU A 188 -11.21 -11.66 3.85
CA LEU A 188 -12.44 -11.68 4.64
C LEU A 188 -13.44 -10.72 3.98
N LEU A 189 -14.21 -11.25 3.03
CA LEU A 189 -15.37 -10.55 2.48
C LEU A 189 -16.41 -10.41 3.60
N THR A 190 -16.50 -9.23 4.22
CA THR A 190 -17.65 -8.88 5.03
C THR A 190 -18.81 -8.55 4.09
N ASN A 191 -19.76 -9.49 3.95
CA ASN A 191 -21.04 -9.29 3.26
C ASN A 191 -21.83 -8.11 3.82
#